data_AF-A0A2Z6R5R7-F1
#
_entry.id   AF-A0A2Z6R5R7-F1
#
_cell.length_a   1.000
_cell.length_b   1.000
_cell.length_c   1.000
_cell.angle_alpha   90.00
_cell.angle_beta   90.00
_cell.angle_gamma   90.00
#
_symmetry.space_group_name_H-M   'P 1'
#
loop_
_entity.id
_entity.type
_entity.pdbx_description
1 polymer ?
#
loop_
_entity_poly.entity_id
_entity_poly.type
_entity_poly.pdbx_seq_one_letter_code
_entity_poly.pdbx_strand_id
1 'polypeptide(L)' 'MTLAKHHPIKMSGLKILYNKLGGESANHLIYYYFVVPEHLYDDYKVQKIVNSDDDDAKIIPDWIDERIFQYVLKIKL' A
#
# COMPACT_ATOMS: atom_id res chain seq x y z
N MET A 1 8.02 12.88 0.23
CA MET A 1 7.97 13.04 -1.23
C MET A 1 8.67 11.86 -1.84
N THR A 2 7.98 11.16 -2.73
CA THR A 2 8.44 9.95 -3.39
C THR A 2 8.89 10.29 -4.81
N LEU A 3 10.11 9.89 -5.15
CA LEU A 3 10.68 10.07 -6.49
C LEU A 3 10.69 8.78 -7.32
N ALA A 4 10.51 7.62 -6.68
CA ALA A 4 10.40 6.34 -7.37
C ALA A 4 8.93 6.02 -7.68
N LYS A 5 8.69 5.34 -8.81
CA LYS A 5 7.34 4.92 -9.22
C LYS A 5 6.91 3.58 -8.58
N HIS A 6 7.84 2.88 -7.95
CA HIS A 6 7.66 1.52 -7.44
C HIS A 6 8.08 1.41 -5.97
N HIS A 7 7.12 1.06 -5.13
CA HIS A 7 7.18 0.95 -3.67
C HIS A 7 6.35 -0.26 -3.22
N PRO A 8 6.83 -1.48 -3.50
CA PRO A 8 6.09 -2.67 -3.16
C PRO A 8 5.86 -2.73 -1.64
N ILE A 9 4.64 -3.09 -1.25
CA ILE A 9 4.21 -3.15 0.15
C ILE A 9 4.43 -4.59 0.64
N LYS A 10 5.24 -4.76 1.68
CA LYS A 10 5.53 -6.08 2.25
C LYS A 10 4.31 -6.63 3.01
N MET A 11 3.84 -7.80 2.59
CA MET A 11 2.73 -8.53 3.23
C MET A 11 2.98 -8.80 4.72
N SER A 12 4.23 -9.07 5.11
CA SER A 12 4.61 -9.28 6.51
C SER A 12 4.36 -8.04 7.37
N GLY A 13 4.65 -6.85 6.84
CA GLY A 13 4.36 -5.58 7.51
C GLY A 13 2.86 -5.34 7.68
N LEU A 14 2.08 -5.63 6.64
CA LEU A 14 0.62 -5.53 6.68
C LEU A 14 0.02 -6.46 7.75
N LYS A 15 0.48 -7.71 7.86
CA LYS A 15 0.01 -8.64 8.91
C LYS A 15 0.32 -8.15 10.32
N ILE A 16 1.49 -7.56 10.55
CA ILE A 16 1.83 -6.98 11.85
C ILE A 16 0.89 -5.82 12.17
N LEU A 17 0.63 -4.94 11.20
CA LEU A 17 -0.28 -3.81 11.37
C LEU A 17 -1.72 -4.28 11.64
N TYR A 18 -2.20 -5.26 10.88
CA TYR A 18 -3.51 -5.89 11.04
C TYR A 18 -3.74 -6.39 12.47
N ASN A 19 -2.79 -7.17 13.00
CA ASN A 19 -2.87 -7.69 14.37
C ASN A 19 -2.85 -6.57 15.41
N LYS A 20 -2.03 -5.53 15.21
CA LYS A 20 -1.98 -4.36 16.11
C LYS A 20 -3.29 -3.57 16.14
N LEU A 21 -4.03 -3.56 15.05
CA LEU A 21 -5.30 -2.85 14.93
C LEU A 21 -6.51 -3.66 15.42
N GLY A 22 -6.30 -4.90 15.90
CA GLY A 22 -7.34 -5.77 16.44
C GLY A 22 -7.69 -6.98 15.57
N GLY A 23 -6.98 -7.21 14.46
CA GLY A 23 -7.17 -8.39 13.61
C GLY A 23 -8.57 -8.47 13.00
N GLU A 24 -9.18 -9.66 13.08
CA GLU A 24 -10.48 -10.01 12.48
C GLU A 24 -11.64 -9.16 13.03
N SER A 25 -11.58 -8.75 14.30
CA SER A 25 -12.64 -7.94 14.91
C SER A 25 -12.52 -6.45 14.60
N ALA A 26 -11.45 -6.03 13.93
CA ALA A 26 -11.18 -4.65 13.59
C ALA A 26 -11.76 -4.27 12.23
N ASN A 27 -12.37 -3.09 12.16
CA ASN A 27 -12.89 -2.49 10.92
C ASN A 27 -12.10 -1.24 10.49
N HIS A 28 -10.92 -1.02 11.08
CA HIS A 28 -10.06 0.12 10.75
C HIS A 28 -9.59 0.04 9.30
N LEU A 29 -9.84 1.10 8.54
CA LEU A 29 -9.29 1.30 7.20
C LEU A 29 -7.87 1.87 7.31
N ILE A 30 -6.97 1.43 6.44
CA ILE A 30 -5.58 1.82 6.38
C ILE A 30 -5.34 2.52 5.05
N TYR A 31 -4.83 3.75 5.13
CA TYR A 31 -4.61 4.60 3.98
C TYR A 31 -3.12 4.83 3.75
N TYR A 32 -2.62 4.45 2.59
CA TYR A 32 -1.29 4.79 2.11
C TYR A 32 -1.37 6.02 1.20
N TYR A 33 -0.65 7.09 1.57
CA TYR A 33 -0.55 8.31 0.77
C TYR A 33 0.83 8.43 0.15
N PHE A 34 0.89 8.32 -1.17
CA PHE A 34 2.11 8.50 -1.96
C PHE A 34 2.14 9.90 -2.54
N VAL A 35 3.00 10.77 -1.99
CA VAL A 35 3.14 12.16 -2.45
C VAL A 35 4.20 12.24 -3.53
N VAL A 36 3.82 12.58 -4.75
CA VAL A 36 4.72 12.56 -5.93
C VAL A 36 4.69 13.89 -6.70
N PRO A 37 5.82 14.30 -7.31
CA PRO A 37 5.85 15.46 -8.19
C PRO A 37 4.95 15.28 -9.43
N GLU A 38 4.47 16.39 -9.98
CA GLU A 38 3.53 16.44 -11.12
C GLU A 38 3.91 15.51 -12.28
N HIS A 39 5.19 15.44 -12.66
CA HIS A 39 5.66 14.62 -13.77
C HIS A 39 5.60 13.09 -13.52
N LEU A 40 5.35 12.65 -12.28
CA LEU A 40 5.19 11.24 -11.93
C LEU A 40 3.73 10.86 -11.64
N TYR A 41 2.84 11.85 -11.50
CA TYR A 41 1.49 11.63 -10.98
C TYR A 41 0.64 10.73 -11.89
N ASP A 42 0.55 11.07 -13.18
CA ASP A 42 -0.32 10.36 -14.13
C ASP A 42 0.16 8.91 -14.41
N ASP A 43 1.46 8.65 -14.20
CA ASP A 43 2.08 7.34 -14.37
C ASP A 43 2.11 6.50 -13.09
N TYR A 44 1.69 7.06 -11.96
CA TYR A 44 1.82 6.37 -10.67
C TYR A 44 0.76 5.28 -10.53
N LYS A 45 1.20 4.03 -10.46
CA LYS A 45 0.31 2.88 -10.35
C LYS A 45 0.06 2.53 -8.89
N VAL A 46 -1.01 1.76 -8.65
CA VAL A 46 -1.23 1.08 -7.38
C VAL A 46 0.00 0.21 -7.08
N GLN A 47 0.52 0.33 -5.87
CA GLN A 47 1.69 -0.41 -5.44
C GLN A 47 1.31 -1.85 -5.14
N LYS A 48 2.12 -2.78 -5.66
CA LYS A 48 1.90 -4.20 -5.47
C LYS A 48 2.16 -4.61 -4.03
N ILE A 49 1.46 -5.64 -3.59
CA ILE A 49 1.75 -6.32 -2.34
C ILE A 49 2.65 -7.51 -2.66
N VAL A 50 3.77 -7.59 -1.96
CA VAL A 50 4.81 -8.60 -2.22
C VAL A 50 5.12 -9.42 -0.97
N ASN A 51 5.65 -10.61 -1.17
CA ASN A 51 6.16 -11.46 -0.10
C ASN A 51 7.53 -10.94 0.42
N SER A 52 8.14 -11.71 1.32
CA SER A 52 9.45 -11.41 1.89
C SER A 52 10.55 -11.29 0.82
N ASP A 53 10.43 -12.07 -0.25
CA ASP A 53 11.41 -12.22 -1.32
C ASP A 53 11.18 -11.24 -2.50
N ASP A 54 10.27 -10.28 -2.32
CA ASP A 54 9.86 -9.29 -3.34
C ASP A 54 9.09 -9.88 -4.54
N ASP A 55 8.67 -11.13 -4.46
CA ASP A 55 7.73 -11.70 -5.42
C ASP A 55 6.32 -11.17 -5.16
N ASP A 56 5.56 -10.99 -6.24
CA ASP A 56 4.14 -10.67 -6.18
C ASP A 56 3.40 -11.69 -5.29
N ALA A 57 2.62 -11.18 -4.33
CA ALA A 57 1.83 -12.03 -3.45
C ALA A 57 0.73 -12.74 -4.26
N LYS A 58 0.83 -14.06 -4.38
CA LYS A 58 -0.10 -14.89 -5.16
C LYS A 58 -1.51 -14.98 -4.57
N ILE A 59 -1.62 -14.81 -3.26
CA ILE A 59 -2.88 -14.86 -2.52
C ILE A 59 -2.93 -13.61 -1.63
N ILE A 60 -3.88 -12.73 -1.93
CA ILE A 60 -4.20 -11.56 -1.12
C ILE A 60 -5.38 -11.93 -0.23
N PRO A 61 -5.24 -11.88 1.11
CA PRO A 61 -6.36 -12.07 2.02
C PRO A 61 -7.44 -10.98 1.85
N ASP A 62 -8.71 -11.35 1.94
CA ASP A 62 -9.86 -10.46 1.70
C ASP A 62 -9.81 -9.16 2.52
N TRP A 63 -9.36 -9.23 3.78
CA TRP A 63 -9.24 -8.05 4.64
C TRP A 63 -8.32 -6.97 4.05
N ILE A 64 -7.36 -7.33 3.19
CA ILE A 64 -6.47 -6.38 2.54
C ILE A 64 -7.25 -5.58 1.50
N ASP A 65 -8.05 -6.25 0.68
CA ASP A 65 -8.86 -5.60 -0.35
C ASP A 65 -9.96 -4.74 0.28
N GLU A 66 -10.49 -5.14 1.45
CA GLU A 66 -11.52 -4.40 2.17
C GLU A 66 -10.98 -3.20 2.95
N ARG A 67 -9.72 -3.24 3.40
CA ARG A 67 -9.19 -2.29 4.40
C ARG A 67 -8.00 -1.49 3.94
N ILE A 68 -7.28 -1.88 2.89
CA ILE A 68 -6.08 -1.17 2.42
C ILE A 68 -6.42 -0.31 1.20
N PHE A 69 -6.25 1.00 1.35
CA PHE A 69 -6.46 1.96 0.28
C PHE A 69 -5.16 2.69 -0.03
N GLN A 70 -4.91 2.91 -1.32
CA GLN A 70 -3.74 3.63 -1.79
C GLN A 70 -4.16 4.87 -2.55
N TYR A 71 -3.62 6.01 -2.16
CA TYR A 71 -3.83 7.29 -2.81
C TYR A 71 -2.50 7.85 -3.27
N VAL A 72 -2.52 8.43 -4.47
CA VAL A 72 -1.42 9.26 -4.96
C VAL A 72 -1.84 10.73 -4.85
N LEU A 73 -0.95 11.55 -4.27
CA LEU A 73 -1.15 12.98 -4.11
C LEU A 73 -0.14 13.72 -4.99
N LYS A 74 -0.66 14.54 -5.90
CA LYS A 74 0.13 15.39 -6.77
C LYS A 74 0.65 16.59 -6.00
N ILE A 75 1.95 16.87 -6.12
CA ILE A 75 2.51 18.15 -5.68
C ILE A 75 3.17 18.86 -6.86
N LYS A 76 3.00 20.19 -6.87
CA LYS A 76 3.74 21.11 -7.73
C LYS A 76 4.82 21.74 -6.86
N LEU A 77 6.08 21.54 -7.24
CA LEU A 77 7.23 22.18 -6.62
C LEU A 77 7.52 23.50 -7.35
#